data_AF-A0A7C5N7Y6-F1
#
_entry.id   AF-A0A7C5N7Y6-F1
#
_cell.length_a   1.000
_cell.length_b   1.000
_cell.length_c   1.000
_cell.angle_alpha   90.00
_cell.angle_beta   90.00
_cell.angle_gamma   90.00
#
_symmetry.space_group_name_H-M   'P 1'
#
loop_
_entity.id
_entity.type
_entity.pdbx_description
1 polymer ?
#
loop_
_entity_poly.entity_id
_entity_poly.type
_entity_poly.pdbx_seq_one_letter_code
_entity_poly.pdbx_strand_id
1 'polypeptide(L)'
;MPFRDEESMNADTVVLKVDEIPRVAVDSMNRTHEEEVELVNRLGSLIRQAEAGEPDTAAIDQVLEHWITHTEAHFDRENRLMQEYGFPPYPVHAQEHATVLEEIRGLQSRWLETRELEPLREFVLERWPRWFTMHVNSMDTITAQFLSNFID
;
A
#
# COMPACT_ATOMS: atom_id res chain seq x y z
N MET A 1 -25.29 -18.90 -5.85
CA MET A 1 -25.66 -17.67 -6.58
C MET A 1 -24.39 -16.87 -6.76
N PRO A 2 -23.98 -16.50 -7.99
CA PRO A 2 -22.77 -15.73 -8.16
C PRO A 2 -23.09 -14.24 -8.01
N PHE A 3 -22.42 -13.59 -7.07
CA PHE A 3 -22.30 -12.15 -7.04
C PHE A 3 -21.49 -11.75 -8.27
N ARG A 4 -22.17 -11.15 -9.25
CA ARG A 4 -21.54 -10.27 -10.22
C ARG A 4 -21.68 -8.87 -9.64
N ASP A 5 -20.56 -8.19 -9.51
CA ASP A 5 -20.38 -6.79 -9.88
C ASP A 5 -18.86 -6.58 -9.98
N GLU A 6 -18.28 -7.07 -11.08
CA GLU A 6 -17.03 -6.50 -11.59
C GLU A 6 -17.40 -5.15 -12.20
N GLU A 7 -17.55 -4.15 -11.34
CA GLU A 7 -17.56 -2.76 -11.78
C GLU A 7 -16.15 -2.47 -12.30
N SER A 8 -16.00 -2.51 -13.63
CA SER A 8 -14.82 -2.07 -14.34
C SER A 8 -14.45 -0.67 -13.85
N MET A 9 -13.52 -0.57 -12.91
CA MET A 9 -12.91 0.68 -12.49
C MET A 9 -12.46 1.42 -13.76
N ASN A 10 -13.02 2.60 -13.98
CA ASN A 10 -12.69 3.43 -15.11
C ASN A 10 -11.17 3.73 -15.06
N ALA A 11 -10.46 3.61 -16.18
CA ALA A 11 -8.99 3.69 -16.21
C ALA A 11 -8.43 5.03 -15.66
N ASP A 12 -9.26 6.09 -15.64
CA ASP A 12 -8.95 7.41 -15.07
C ASP A 12 -9.14 7.50 -13.53
N THR A 13 -9.58 6.43 -12.87
CA THR A 13 -9.91 6.42 -11.42
C THR A 13 -8.88 5.65 -10.58
N VAL A 14 -8.05 4.83 -11.22
CA VAL A 14 -7.06 3.96 -10.57
C VAL A 14 -5.84 4.77 -10.12
N VAL A 15 -5.35 4.52 -8.90
CA VAL A 15 -4.11 5.14 -8.37
C VAL A 15 -2.88 4.48 -8.97
N LEU A 16 -2.86 3.14 -8.95
CA LEU A 16 -1.80 2.31 -9.51
C LEU A 16 -2.42 1.01 -10.01
N LYS A 17 -2.12 0.58 -11.24
CA LYS A 17 -2.63 -0.71 -11.71
C LYS A 17 -1.72 -1.84 -11.23
N VAL A 18 -2.33 -2.98 -10.93
CA VAL A 18 -1.62 -4.18 -10.48
C VAL A 18 -0.60 -4.65 -11.52
N ASP A 19 -0.92 -4.55 -12.82
CA ASP A 19 -0.03 -4.97 -13.91
C ASP A 19 1.14 -4.00 -14.17
N GLU A 20 1.11 -2.80 -13.58
CA GLU A 20 2.21 -1.83 -13.62
C GLU A 20 3.26 -2.09 -12.52
N ILE A 21 3.01 -3.05 -11.62
CA ILE A 21 3.89 -3.40 -10.50
C ILE A 21 4.75 -4.59 -10.91
N PRO A 22 6.08 -4.52 -10.70
CA PRO A 22 6.95 -5.65 -10.97
C PRO A 22 6.61 -6.83 -10.06
N ARG A 23 6.56 -8.02 -10.65
CA ARG A 23 6.50 -9.27 -9.89
C ARG A 23 7.88 -9.55 -9.28
N VAL A 24 7.91 -9.93 -8.00
CA VAL A 24 9.10 -10.33 -7.28
C VAL A 24 9.20 -11.86 -7.16
N ALA A 25 10.36 -12.36 -6.76
CA ALA A 25 10.67 -13.80 -6.77
C ALA A 25 9.85 -14.66 -5.79
N VAL A 26 9.23 -14.05 -4.77
CA VAL A 26 8.44 -14.75 -3.73
C VAL A 26 6.95 -14.46 -3.95
N ASP A 27 6.16 -15.50 -4.21
CA ASP A 27 4.77 -15.34 -4.61
C ASP A 27 3.86 -14.78 -3.51
N SER A 28 4.19 -15.01 -2.24
CA SER A 28 3.43 -14.40 -1.14
C SER A 28 3.60 -12.89 -1.05
N MET A 29 4.77 -12.36 -1.40
CA MET A 29 5.01 -10.91 -1.45
C MET A 29 4.18 -10.29 -2.58
N ASN A 30 4.15 -10.91 -3.77
CA ASN A 30 3.30 -10.45 -4.87
C ASN A 30 1.83 -10.33 -4.47
N ARG A 31 1.26 -11.35 -3.80
CA ARG A 31 -0.13 -11.28 -3.31
C ARG A 31 -0.34 -10.13 -2.33
N THR A 32 0.62 -9.91 -1.42
CA THR A 32 0.55 -8.83 -0.43
C THR A 32 0.61 -7.45 -1.09
N HIS A 33 1.44 -7.29 -2.13
CA HIS A 33 1.51 -6.07 -2.92
C HIS A 33 0.22 -5.80 -3.70
N GLU A 34 -0.36 -6.84 -4.31
CA GLU A 34 -1.64 -6.77 -5.03
C GLU A 34 -2.77 -6.32 -4.09
N GLU A 35 -2.86 -6.92 -2.91
CA GLU A 35 -3.83 -6.55 -1.86
C GLU A 35 -3.65 -5.10 -1.38
N GLU A 36 -2.41 -4.62 -1.23
CA GLU A 36 -2.15 -3.22 -0.83
C GLU A 36 -2.63 -2.23 -1.91
N VAL A 37 -2.40 -2.57 -3.17
CA VAL A 37 -2.80 -1.74 -4.32
C VAL A 37 -4.32 -1.69 -4.47
N GLU A 38 -5.02 -2.81 -4.22
CA GLU A 38 -6.48 -2.83 -4.18
C GLU A 38 -7.04 -1.90 -3.09
N LEU A 39 -6.46 -1.93 -1.89
CA LEU A 39 -6.84 -1.04 -0.78
C LEU A 39 -6.60 0.43 -1.12
N VAL A 40 -5.44 0.77 -1.68
CA VAL A 40 -5.11 2.15 -2.04
C VAL A 40 -5.94 2.64 -3.23
N ASN A 41 -6.22 1.79 -4.20
CA ASN A 41 -7.13 2.13 -5.29
C ASN A 41 -8.55 2.42 -4.79
N ARG A 42 -9.05 1.61 -3.85
CA ARG A 42 -10.34 1.85 -3.21
C ARG A 42 -10.34 3.19 -2.46
N LEU A 43 -9.29 3.49 -1.71
CA LEU A 43 -9.15 4.77 -1.00
C LEU A 43 -9.08 5.95 -1.99
N GLY A 44 -8.31 5.81 -3.07
CA GLY A 44 -8.21 6.82 -4.13
C GLY A 44 -9.55 7.10 -4.79
N SER A 45 -10.38 6.08 -5.03
CA SER A 45 -11.74 6.27 -5.54
C SER A 45 -12.61 7.08 -4.57
N LEU A 46 -12.57 6.76 -3.27
CA LEU A 46 -13.32 7.51 -2.25
C LEU A 46 -12.86 8.96 -2.15
N ILE A 47 -11.55 9.21 -2.24
CA ILE A 47 -10.97 10.56 -2.26
C ILE A 47 -11.48 11.35 -3.48
N ARG A 48 -11.46 10.76 -4.69
CA ARG A 48 -11.95 11.43 -5.91
C ARG A 48 -13.45 11.71 -5.84
N GLN A 49 -14.23 10.80 -5.25
CA GLN A 49 -15.66 11.02 -5.02
C GLN A 49 -15.89 12.19 -4.06
N ALA A 50 -15.09 12.28 -3.00
CA ALA A 50 -15.11 13.39 -2.06
C ALA A 50 -14.69 14.73 -2.70
N GLU A 51 -13.73 14.75 -3.64
CA GLU A 51 -13.38 15.96 -4.41
C GLU A 51 -14.56 16.45 -5.28
N ALA A 52 -15.38 15.52 -5.79
CA ALA A 52 -16.52 15.83 -6.66
C ALA A 52 -17.83 16.16 -5.91
N GLY A 53 -17.88 15.95 -4.59
CA GLY A 53 -19.12 16.02 -3.82
C GLY A 53 -18.93 15.97 -2.31
N GLU A 54 -19.88 15.35 -1.61
CA GLU A 54 -19.80 15.18 -0.16
C GLU A 54 -18.97 13.92 0.18
N PRO A 55 -17.97 14.01 1.08
CA PRO A 55 -17.16 12.87 1.45
C PRO A 55 -17.96 11.83 2.24
N ASP A 56 -17.88 10.56 1.82
CA ASP A 56 -18.24 9.42 2.68
C ASP A 56 -17.11 9.19 3.69
N THR A 57 -17.11 10.00 4.75
CA THR A 57 -16.05 9.97 5.77
C THR A 57 -15.95 8.63 6.50
N ALA A 58 -17.07 7.92 6.67
CA ALA A 58 -17.07 6.60 7.30
C ALA A 58 -16.39 5.55 6.41
N ALA A 59 -16.65 5.58 5.10
CA ALA A 59 -15.96 4.72 4.15
C ALA A 59 -14.45 5.02 4.08
N ILE A 60 -14.06 6.30 4.08
CA ILE A 60 -12.64 6.69 4.10
C ILE A 60 -11.97 6.21 5.39
N ASP A 61 -12.60 6.42 6.55
CA ASP A 61 -12.08 5.96 7.85
C ASP A 61 -11.82 4.45 7.84
N GLN A 62 -12.79 3.67 7.36
CA GLN A 62 -12.68 2.21 7.30
C GLN A 62 -11.56 1.74 6.37
N VAL A 63 -11.49 2.28 5.15
CA VAL A 63 -10.48 1.82 4.17
C VAL A 63 -9.08 2.26 4.58
N LEU A 64 -8.94 3.46 5.15
CA LEU A 64 -7.66 3.95 5.65
C LEU A 64 -7.12 3.11 6.82
N GLU A 65 -7.99 2.73 7.76
CA GLU A 65 -7.63 1.82 8.85
C GLU A 65 -7.22 0.42 8.33
N HIS A 66 -7.97 -0.12 7.36
CA HIS A 66 -7.64 -1.40 6.74
C HIS A 66 -6.30 -1.35 6.02
N TRP A 67 -6.02 -0.27 5.30
CA TRP A 67 -4.74 -0.08 4.63
C TRP A 67 -3.58 -0.03 5.61
N ILE A 68 -3.68 0.76 6.70
CA ILE A 68 -2.65 0.80 7.75
C ILE A 68 -2.40 -0.57 8.36
N THR A 69 -3.47 -1.28 8.71
CA THR A 69 -3.38 -2.63 9.30
C THR A 69 -2.69 -3.60 8.34
N HIS A 70 -3.02 -3.52 7.04
CA HIS A 70 -2.40 -4.34 6.01
C HIS A 70 -0.92 -4.02 5.84
N THR A 71 -0.57 -2.74 5.68
CA THR A 71 0.82 -2.28 5.50
C THR A 71 1.70 -2.61 6.71
N GLU A 72 1.17 -2.49 7.94
CA GLU A 72 1.89 -2.91 9.15
C GLU A 72 2.16 -4.43 9.15
N ALA A 73 1.14 -5.25 8.87
CA ALA A 73 1.30 -6.71 8.80
C ALA A 73 2.22 -7.16 7.65
N HIS A 74 2.19 -6.44 6.52
CA HIS A 74 3.09 -6.61 5.40
C HIS A 74 4.54 -6.37 5.84
N PHE A 75 4.86 -5.18 6.34
CA PHE A 75 6.22 -4.84 6.76
C PHE A 75 6.72 -5.70 7.91
N ASP A 76 5.88 -6.04 8.89
CA ASP A 76 6.26 -6.93 9.99
C ASP A 76 6.69 -8.31 9.48
N ARG A 77 5.97 -8.85 8.49
CA ARG A 77 6.31 -10.14 7.88
C ARG A 77 7.66 -10.07 7.18
N GLU A 78 7.89 -9.05 6.36
CA GLU A 78 9.16 -8.90 5.64
C GLU A 78 10.33 -8.62 6.57
N ASN A 79 10.16 -7.69 7.52
CA ASN A 79 11.16 -7.37 8.54
C ASN A 79 11.55 -8.61 9.36
N ARG A 80 10.58 -9.46 9.71
CA ARG A 80 10.84 -10.72 10.39
C ARG A 80 11.65 -11.67 9.52
N LEU A 81 11.26 -11.87 8.26
CA LEU A 81 11.96 -12.77 7.33
C LEU A 81 13.39 -12.28 7.03
N MET A 82 13.56 -10.98 6.81
CA MET A 82 14.87 -10.35 6.61
C MET A 82 15.80 -10.58 7.80
N GLN A 83 15.29 -10.45 9.02
CA GLN A 83 16.07 -10.73 10.23
C GLN A 83 16.36 -12.23 10.40
N GLU A 84 15.36 -13.08 10.20
CA GLU A 84 15.45 -14.54 10.36
C GLU A 84 16.54 -15.14 9.47
N TYR A 85 16.60 -14.72 8.20
CA TYR A 85 17.56 -15.24 7.23
C TYR A 85 18.83 -14.38 7.08
N GLY A 86 18.96 -13.30 7.86
CA GLY A 86 20.17 -12.48 7.89
C GLY A 86 20.40 -11.65 6.62
N PHE A 87 19.34 -11.05 6.08
CA PHE A 87 19.40 -10.20 4.90
C PHE A 87 20.30 -8.96 5.16
N PRO A 88 21.43 -8.79 4.44
CA PRO A 88 22.43 -7.78 4.81
C PRO A 88 21.95 -6.32 4.85
N PRO A 89 21.11 -5.82 3.92
CA PRO A 89 20.64 -4.43 3.96
C PRO A 89 19.35 -4.24 4.79
N TYR A 90 19.00 -5.20 5.67
CA TYR A 90 17.83 -5.10 6.56
C TYR A 90 17.69 -3.75 7.29
N PRO A 91 18.74 -3.16 7.91
CA PRO A 91 18.54 -1.93 8.68
C PRO A 91 18.04 -0.74 7.85
N VAL A 92 18.42 -0.67 6.57
CA VAL A 92 17.99 0.41 5.67
C VAL A 92 16.58 0.14 5.16
N HIS A 93 16.26 -1.10 4.79
CA HIS A 93 14.92 -1.49 4.34
C HIS A 93 13.87 -1.28 5.46
N ALA A 94 14.16 -1.75 6.67
CA ALA A 94 13.27 -1.57 7.82
C ALA A 94 13.05 -0.10 8.20
N GLN A 95 14.05 0.76 7.99
CA GLN A 95 13.90 2.20 8.22
C GLN A 95 12.95 2.83 7.20
N GLU A 96 13.01 2.42 5.93
CA GLU A 96 12.09 2.89 4.89
C GLU A 96 10.64 2.49 5.22
N HIS A 97 10.43 1.24 5.65
CA HIS A 97 9.14 0.75 6.17
C HIS A 97 8.63 1.61 7.33
N ALA A 98 9.47 1.86 8.33
CA ALA A 98 9.09 2.65 9.50
C ALA A 98 8.70 4.09 9.12
N THR A 99 9.46 4.72 8.22
CA THR A 99 9.22 6.10 7.79
C THR A 99 7.90 6.24 7.04
N VAL A 100 7.60 5.36 6.08
CA VAL A 100 6.32 5.45 5.34
C VAL A 100 5.13 5.12 6.23
N LEU A 101 5.25 4.12 7.13
CA LEU A 101 4.16 3.75 8.04
C LEU A 101 3.84 4.88 9.03
N GLU A 102 4.86 5.56 9.54
CA GLU A 102 4.69 6.75 10.38
C GLU A 102 3.99 7.88 9.63
N GLU A 103 4.35 8.11 8.36
CA GLU A 103 3.68 9.09 7.52
C GLU A 103 2.19 8.74 7.30
N ILE A 104 1.85 7.50 6.96
CA ILE A 104 0.46 7.06 6.77
C ILE A 104 -0.34 7.26 8.07
N ARG A 105 0.21 6.90 9.23
CA ARG A 105 -0.43 7.11 10.55
C ARG A 105 -0.62 8.59 10.87
N GLY A 106 0.33 9.44 10.51
CA GLY A 106 0.22 10.88 10.64
C GLY A 106 -0.91 11.46 9.79
N LEU A 107 -1.05 10.98 8.55
CA LEU A 107 -2.14 11.37 7.65
C LEU A 107 -3.50 10.92 8.18
N GLN A 108 -3.60 9.69 8.71
CA GLN A 108 -4.83 9.22 9.36
C GLN A 108 -5.20 10.09 10.56
N SER A 109 -4.25 10.36 11.45
CA SER A 109 -4.48 11.18 12.64
C SER A 109 -5.01 12.57 12.24
N ARG A 110 -4.36 13.22 11.27
CA ARG A 110 -4.80 14.52 10.74
C ARG A 110 -6.20 14.42 10.12
N TRP A 111 -6.45 13.40 9.30
CA TRP A 111 -7.76 13.19 8.68
C TRP A 111 -8.87 13.04 9.72
N LEU A 112 -8.66 12.22 10.76
CA LEU A 112 -9.66 11.97 11.81
C LEU A 112 -9.96 13.23 12.63
N GLU A 113 -8.95 14.08 12.85
CA GLU A 113 -9.07 15.32 13.61
C GLU A 113 -9.73 16.46 12.81
N THR A 114 -9.29 16.67 11.57
CA THR A 114 -9.64 17.89 10.81
C THR A 114 -10.62 17.64 9.68
N ARG A 115 -10.72 16.40 9.20
CA ARG A 115 -11.44 16.03 7.97
C ARG A 115 -10.95 16.79 6.73
N GLU A 116 -9.73 17.33 6.78
CA GLU A 116 -9.07 17.93 5.63
C GLU A 116 -8.62 16.83 4.67
N LEU A 117 -9.21 16.80 3.48
CA LEU A 117 -8.94 15.77 2.48
C LEU A 117 -7.59 15.95 1.78
N GLU A 118 -7.17 17.20 1.53
CA GLU A 118 -6.03 17.52 0.67
C GLU A 118 -4.72 16.78 1.03
N PRO A 119 -4.28 16.70 2.29
CA PRO A 119 -3.03 16.01 2.64
C PRO A 119 -3.09 14.51 2.35
N LEU A 120 -4.23 13.87 2.66
CA LEU A 120 -4.45 12.45 2.39
C LEU A 120 -4.51 12.21 0.87
N ARG A 121 -5.21 13.09 0.15
CA ARG A 121 -5.33 13.09 -1.30
C ARG A 121 -3.98 13.21 -2.01
N GLU A 122 -3.17 14.19 -1.65
CA GLU A 122 -1.82 14.38 -2.21
C GLU A 122 -0.95 13.13 -1.98
N PHE A 123 -0.96 12.57 -0.77
CA PHE A 123 -0.18 11.38 -0.49
C PHE A 123 -0.66 10.18 -1.31
N VAL A 124 -1.95 9.85 -1.24
CA VAL A 124 -2.53 8.66 -1.86
C VAL A 124 -2.45 8.73 -3.38
N LEU A 125 -2.79 9.87 -3.99
CA LEU A 125 -2.87 9.97 -5.45
C LEU A 125 -1.52 10.27 -6.12
N GLU A 126 -0.53 10.80 -5.39
CA GLU A 126 0.71 11.27 -6.02
C GLU A 126 1.98 10.70 -5.40
N ARG A 127 2.10 10.67 -4.07
CA ARG A 127 3.36 10.30 -3.41
C ARG A 127 3.48 8.79 -3.23
N TRP A 128 2.45 8.15 -2.71
CA TRP A 128 2.41 6.70 -2.52
C TRP A 128 2.67 5.90 -3.80
N PRO A 129 2.02 6.14 -4.96
CA PRO A 129 2.26 5.30 -6.15
C PRO A 129 3.71 5.37 -6.64
N ARG A 130 4.35 6.55 -6.54
CA ARG A 130 5.78 6.71 -6.87
C ARG A 130 6.67 5.97 -5.88
N TRP A 131 6.40 6.14 -4.58
CA TRP A 131 7.14 5.47 -3.52
C TRP A 131 7.04 3.95 -3.63
N PHE A 132 5.82 3.43 -3.67
CA PHE A 132 5.52 2.00 -3.71
C PHE A 132 6.16 1.34 -4.95
N THR A 133 5.97 1.94 -6.13
CA THR A 133 6.60 1.44 -7.36
C THR A 133 8.12 1.39 -7.24
N MET A 134 8.75 2.44 -6.68
CA MET A 134 10.20 2.47 -6.49
C MET A 134 10.66 1.44 -5.46
N HIS A 135 9.94 1.30 -4.36
CA HIS A 135 10.23 0.37 -3.27
C HIS A 135 10.22 -1.08 -3.78
N VAL A 136 9.13 -1.49 -4.45
CA VAL A 136 9.01 -2.84 -5.00
C VAL A 136 10.07 -3.10 -6.07
N ASN A 137 10.33 -2.16 -6.99
CA ASN A 137 11.34 -2.31 -8.05
C ASN A 137 12.78 -2.38 -7.54
N SER A 138 13.04 -1.99 -6.30
CA SER A 138 14.41 -1.90 -5.77
C SER A 138 14.61 -2.79 -4.55
N MET A 139 14.10 -2.37 -3.40
CA MET A 139 14.31 -3.04 -2.13
C MET A 139 13.63 -4.41 -2.11
N ASP A 140 12.34 -4.48 -2.43
CA ASP A 140 11.59 -5.75 -2.32
C ASP A 140 12.02 -6.75 -3.38
N THR A 141 12.41 -6.29 -4.57
CA THR A 141 12.98 -7.17 -5.60
C THR A 141 14.25 -7.87 -5.11
N ILE A 142 15.16 -7.14 -4.46
CA ILE A 142 16.40 -7.70 -3.92
C ILE A 142 16.09 -8.60 -2.70
N THR A 143 15.18 -8.17 -1.83
CA THR A 143 14.73 -8.92 -0.65
C THR A 143 14.09 -10.24 -1.07
N ALA A 144 13.13 -10.23 -1.99
CA ALA A 144 12.50 -11.43 -2.53
C ALA A 144 13.51 -12.36 -3.20
N GLN A 145 14.44 -11.82 -4.01
CA GLN A 145 15.46 -12.63 -4.65
C GLN A 145 16.34 -13.34 -3.62
N PHE A 146 16.68 -12.69 -2.51
CA PHE A 146 17.39 -13.29 -1.40
C PHE A 146 16.54 -14.36 -0.69
N LEU A 147 15.30 -14.01 -0.32
CA LEU A 147 14.38 -14.88 0.42
C LEU A 147 13.99 -16.14 -0.36
N SER A 148 13.95 -16.08 -1.70
CA SER A 148 13.67 -17.24 -2.56
C SER A 148 14.65 -18.42 -2.39
N ASN A 149 15.78 -18.22 -1.70
CA ASN A 149 16.70 -19.29 -1.34
C ASN A 149 16.28 -20.06 -0.07
N PHE A 150 15.25 -19.59 0.64
CA PHE A 150 14.86 -20.06 1.96
C PHE A 150 13.37 -20.36 2.08
N ILE A 151 12.53 -19.66 1.30
CA ILE A 151 11.08 -19.80 1.31
C ILE A 151 10.54 -19.94 -0.12
N ASP A 152 9.37 -20.55 -0.24
CA ASP A 152 8.62 -20.75 -1.48
C ASP A 152 7.72 -19.54 -1.81
#